data_AF-A0A2Z6GD30-F1
#
_entry.id   AF-A0A2Z6GD30-F1
#
_cell.length_a   1.000
_cell.length_b   1.000
_cell.length_c   1.000
_cell.angle_alpha   90.00
_cell.angle_beta   90.00
_cell.angle_gamma   90.00
#
_symmetry.space_group_name_H-M   'P 1'
#
loop_
_entity.id
_entity.type
_entity.pdbx_description
1 polymer ?
#
loop_
_entity_poly.entity_id
_entity_poly.type
_entity_poly.pdbx_seq_one_letter_code
_entity_poly.pdbx_strand_id
1 'polypeptide(L)' 'MDGITLETLVTLLSERLGWDEMAAEVPIRCFTHDPSIKSSLKFLRRTPWARAKVEQLYLREARYWPAT' A
#
# COMPACT_ATOMS: atom_id res chain seq x y z
N MET A 1 3.38 0.94 -14.67
CA MET A 1 2.87 -0.02 -13.67
C MET A 1 2.22 -1.15 -14.45
N ASP A 2 2.94 -2.25 -14.57
CA ASP A 2 2.54 -3.45 -15.29
C ASP A 2 1.49 -4.23 -14.50
N GLY A 3 0.27 -4.33 -15.03
CA GLY A 3 -0.73 -5.38 -14.73
C GLY A 3 -1.25 -5.53 -13.29
N ILE A 4 -0.60 -4.95 -12.29
CA ILE A 4 -0.96 -5.13 -10.88
C ILE A 4 -2.06 -4.16 -10.49
N THR A 5 -3.11 -4.68 -9.86
CA THR A 5 -4.19 -3.85 -9.37
C THR A 5 -3.80 -3.15 -8.09
N LEU A 6 -4.43 -2.00 -7.80
CA LEU A 6 -4.27 -1.31 -6.52
C LEU A 6 -4.62 -2.21 -5.32
N GLU A 7 -5.57 -3.13 -5.49
CA GLU A 7 -5.95 -4.10 -4.47
C GLU A 7 -4.81 -5.08 -4.19
N THR A 8 -4.28 -5.72 -5.23
CA THR A 8 -3.14 -6.63 -5.11
C THR A 8 -1.95 -5.94 -4.45
N LEU A 9 -1.67 -4.71 -4.84
CA LEU A 9 -0.57 -3.92 -4.31
C LEU A 9 -0.72 -3.67 -2.80
N VAL A 10 -1.89 -3.19 -2.37
CA VAL A 10 -2.16 -2.90 -0.94
C VAL A 10 -2.13 -4.19 -0.12
N THR A 11 -2.70 -5.28 -0.65
CA THR A 11 -2.66 -6.59 0.01
C THR A 11 -1.22 -7.05 0.24
N LEU A 12 -0.39 -7.08 -0.81
CA LEU A 12 1.01 -7.50 -0.70
C LEU A 12 1.81 -6.64 0.28
N LEU A 13 1.65 -5.31 0.23
CA LEU A 13 2.31 -4.43 1.18
C LEU A 13 1.87 -4.72 2.62
N SER A 14 0.58 -4.91 2.85
CA SER A 14 0.06 -5.19 4.20
C SER A 14 0.52 -6.54 4.74
N GLU A 15 0.64 -7.56 3.88
CA GLU A 15 1.09 -8.90 4.26
C GLU A 15 2.61 -8.94 4.52
N ARG A 16 3.39 -8.16 3.76
CA ARG A 16 4.86 -8.19 3.82
C ARG A 16 5.44 -7.23 4.84
N LEU A 17 4.89 -6.02 4.95
CA LEU A 17 5.38 -4.97 5.84
C LEU A 17 4.56 -4.84 7.12
N GLY A 18 3.26 -5.14 7.05
CA GLY A 18 2.31 -4.76 8.10
C GLY A 18 1.88 -3.29 8.00
N TRP A 19 0.77 -2.98 8.67
CA TRP A 19 0.14 -1.66 8.60
C TRP A 19 0.93 -0.55 9.27
N ASP A 20 1.66 -0.86 10.36
CA ASP A 20 2.46 0.12 11.10
C ASP A 20 3.60 0.67 10.23
N GLU A 21 4.29 -0.20 9.49
CA GLU A 21 5.36 0.19 8.56
C GLU A 21 4.79 0.98 7.37
N MET A 22 3.66 0.54 6.81
CA MET A 22 2.96 1.29 5.78
C MET A 22 2.55 2.69 6.26
N ALA A 23 2.17 2.84 7.53
CA ALA A 23 1.81 4.12 8.13
C ALA A 23 3.02 5.03 8.37
N ALA A 24 4.19 4.46 8.69
CA ALA A 24 5.43 5.22 8.80
C ALA A 24 5.85 5.82 7.44
N GLU A 25 5.72 5.03 6.38
CA GLU A 25 6.07 5.43 5.01
C GLU A 25 5.03 6.35 4.36
N VAL A 26 3.75 6.06 4.60
CA VAL A 26 2.61 6.80 4.06
C VAL A 26 1.64 7.12 5.20
N PRO A 27 1.81 8.27 5.88
CA PRO A 27 1.05 8.61 7.09
C PRO A 27 -0.39 9.03 6.75
N ILE A 28 -1.24 8.04 6.48
CA ILE A 28 -2.67 8.21 6.20
C ILE A 28 -3.52 7.47 7.22
N ARG A 29 -4.70 8.02 7.51
CA ARG A 29 -5.57 7.53 8.59
C ARG A 29 -5.98 6.08 8.42
N CYS A 30 -6.21 5.60 7.19
CA CYS A 30 -6.63 4.23 6.93
C CYS A 30 -5.54 3.18 7.19
N PHE A 31 -4.29 3.57 7.42
CA PHE A 31 -3.22 2.65 7.84
C PHE A 31 -3.00 2.66 9.36
N THR A 32 -3.45 3.70 10.06
CA THR A 32 -3.21 3.86 11.51
C THR A 32 -4.43 3.57 12.38
N HIS A 33 -5.64 3.60 11.82
CA HIS A 33 -6.89 3.46 12.58
C HIS A 33 -7.79 2.42 11.93
N ASP A 34 -7.93 1.27 12.61
CA ASP A 34 -8.68 0.10 12.11
C ASP A 34 -8.32 -0.24 10.65
N PRO A 35 -7.02 -0.56 10.40
CA PRO A 35 -6.53 -0.68 9.05
C PRO A 35 -7.13 -1.92 8.36
N SER A 36 -7.57 -1.72 7.12
CA SER A 36 -8.12 -2.80 6.30
C SER A 36 -7.88 -2.53 4.82
N ILE A 37 -7.89 -3.59 4.02
CA ILE A 37 -7.82 -3.49 2.55
C ILE A 37 -8.97 -2.63 2.02
N LYS A 38 -10.20 -2.89 2.50
CA LYS A 38 -11.41 -2.22 2.01
C LYS A 38 -11.40 -0.70 2.29
N SER A 39 -11.05 -0.28 3.50
CA SER A 39 -10.98 1.13 3.87
C SER A 39 -9.85 1.85 3.12
N SER A 40 -8.70 1.18 2.98
CA SER A 40 -7.57 1.66 2.20
C SER A 40 -7.92 1.89 0.74
N LEU A 41 -8.52 0.91 0.06
CA LEU A 41 -8.91 1.03 -1.34
C LEU A 41 -9.91 2.15 -1.57
N LYS A 42 -10.92 2.28 -0.69
CA LYS A 42 -11.89 3.38 -0.77
C LYS A 42 -11.19 4.75 -0.67
N PHE A 43 -10.22 4.89 0.22
CA PHE A 43 -9.46 6.11 0.42
C PHE A 43 -8.54 6.39 -0.79
N LEU A 44 -7.69 5.44 -1.16
CA LEU A 44 -6.70 5.57 -2.24
C LEU A 44 -7.37 5.76 -3.62
N ARG A 45 -8.61 5.30 -3.80
CA ARG A 45 -9.41 5.62 -5.00
C ARG A 45 -9.74 7.11 -5.13
N ARG A 46 -9.96 7.79 -4.00
CA ARG A 46 -10.38 9.20 -3.92
C ARG A 46 -9.23 10.18 -3.64
N THR A 47 -8.05 9.68 -3.31
CA THR A 47 -6.90 10.50 -2.90
C THR A 47 -5.67 10.16 -3.76
N PRO A 48 -5.53 10.75 -4.96
CA PRO A 48 -4.51 10.36 -5.94
C PRO A 48 -3.07 10.48 -5.45
N TRP A 49 -2.74 11.54 -4.69
CA TRP A 49 -1.39 11.72 -4.16
C TRP A 49 -0.99 10.60 -3.19
N ALA A 50 -1.94 10.10 -2.39
CA ALA A 50 -1.69 9.03 -1.44
C ALA A 50 -1.51 7.70 -2.18
N ARG A 51 -2.31 7.46 -3.22
CA ARG A 51 -2.12 6.31 -4.12
C ARG A 51 -0.72 6.31 -4.73
N ALA A 52 -0.28 7.44 -5.28
CA ALA A 52 1.04 7.53 -5.89
C ALA A 52 2.17 7.20 -4.89
N LYS A 53 2.05 7.60 -3.62
CA LYS A 53 3.02 7.23 -2.57
C LYS A 53 3.01 5.73 -2.26
N VAL A 54 1.83 5.13 -2.15
CA VAL A 54 1.68 3.68 -1.91
C VAL A 54 2.21 2.87 -3.10
N GLU A 55 1.99 3.36 -4.32
CA GLU A 55 2.56 2.81 -5.55
C GLU A 55 4.09 2.87 -5.57
N GLN A 56 4.68 3.99 -5.14
CA GLN A 56 6.13 4.13 -5.00
C GLN A 56 6.71 3.22 -3.92
N LEU A 57 6.02 3.10 -2.77
CA LEU A 57 6.37 2.17 -1.71
C LEU A 57 6.44 0.74 -2.25
N TYR A 58 5.39 0.29 -2.96
CA TYR A 58 5.38 -1.03 -3.59
C TYR A 58 6.55 -1.24 -4.56
N LEU A 59 6.81 -0.29 -5.45
CA LEU A 59 7.92 -0.41 -6.41
C LEU A 59 9.28 -0.49 -5.71
N ARG A 60 9.45 0.18 -4.56
CA ARG A 60 10.67 0.12 -3.77
C ARG A 60 10.83 -1.26 -3.12
N GLU A 61 9.80 -1.72 -2.41
CA GLU A 61 9.85 -2.99 -1.69
C GLU A 61 9.91 -4.21 -2.62
N ALA A 62 9.18 -4.17 -3.74
CA ALA A 62 9.18 -5.23 -4.73
C ALA A 62 10.55 -5.47 -5.38
N ARG A 63 11.48 -4.49 -5.33
CA ARG A 63 12.87 -4.69 -5.78
C ARG A 63 13.70 -5.53 -4.80
N TYR A 64 13.29 -5.59 -3.54
CA TYR A 64 13.99 -6.33 -2.48
C TYR A 64 13.28 -7.64 -2.10
N TRP A 65 12.03 -7.82 -2.52
CA TRP A 65 11.35 -9.10 -2.35
C TRP A 65 11.97 -10.15 -3.28
N PRO A 66 12.46 -11.28 -2.74
CA PRO A 66 13.01 -12.33 -3.56
C PRO A 66 11.94 -12.85 -4.53
N ALA A 67 12.29 -12.97 -5.80
CA ALA A 67 11.54 -13.82 -6.72
C ALA A 67 11.62 -15.23 -6.13
N THR A 68 10.46 -15.78 -5.75
CA THR A 68 10.39 -17.12 -5.17
C THR A 68 10.73 -18.15 -6.24
#